data_AF-A0A376VVB3-F1
#
_entry.id   AF-A0A376VVB3-F1
#
_cell.length_a   1.000
_cell.length_b   1.000
_cell.length_c   1.000
_cell.angle_alpha   90.00
_cell.angle_beta   90.00
_cell.angle_gamma   90.00
#
_symmetry.space_group_name_H-M   'P 1'
#
loop_
_entity.id
_entity.type
_entity.pdbx_description
1 polymer ?
#
loop_
_entity_poly.entity_id
_entity_poly.type
_entity_poly.pdbx_seq_one_letter_code
_entity_poly.pdbx_strand_id
1 'polypeptide(L)'
;MKRKVLAMLVPALLVAGAANAAEIYNKDGNKVDFYGKMVGERIWSNTDDNNSENEDTSYARFGVKGETQITSELTGFGQFEYNLDASKPEGSNQEKTRLTFAGLKYNELGSFDYGRNYGVAYDAAAYTDMLVEWGGDSWASADNFMNGRTNGVATYRNSDFFGLVDGLNFAVQYQGKNSNRGVTKQNGDGYALSVDYNIEGFGFVGAYSKSDRTNEQAGDGYGDNAEVWSLAAKYDANNSMQQ
;
A
#
# COMPACT_ATOMS: atom_id res chain seq x y z
N MET A 1 30.10 -7.37 -27.54
CA MET A 1 28.99 -6.42 -27.31
C MET A 1 28.50 -6.61 -25.88
N LYS A 2 28.69 -5.59 -25.03
CA LYS A 2 28.32 -5.64 -23.60
C LYS A 2 26.81 -5.49 -23.47
N ARG A 3 26.12 -6.51 -22.96
CA ARG A 3 24.72 -6.42 -22.54
C ARG A 3 24.67 -5.47 -21.34
N LYS A 4 24.28 -4.21 -21.56
CA LYS A 4 23.89 -3.32 -20.46
C LYS A 4 22.55 -3.84 -19.97
N VAL A 5 22.58 -4.56 -18.85
CA VAL A 5 21.40 -4.91 -18.08
C VAL A 5 20.76 -3.59 -17.68
N LEU A 6 19.63 -3.25 -18.30
CA LEU A 6 18.79 -2.15 -17.89
C LEU A 6 18.10 -2.61 -16.61
N ALA A 7 18.76 -2.41 -15.46
CA ALA A 7 18.17 -2.66 -14.16
C ALA A 7 17.10 -1.58 -13.95
N MET A 8 15.85 -1.93 -14.23
CA MET A 8 14.70 -1.12 -13.83
C MET A 8 14.70 -1.08 -12.30
N LEU A 9 15.11 0.05 -11.74
CA LEU A 9 14.93 0.41 -10.33
C LEU A 9 13.43 0.53 -10.07
N VAL A 10 12.83 -0.59 -9.67
CA VAL A 10 11.46 -0.70 -9.20
C VAL A 10 11.44 -0.14 -7.77
N PRO A 11 10.69 0.95 -7.49
CA PRO A 11 10.53 1.46 -6.12
C PRO A 11 10.13 0.35 -5.15
N ALA A 12 10.70 0.34 -3.94
CA ALA A 12 10.53 -0.73 -2.96
C ALA A 12 9.07 -1.12 -2.66
N LEU A 13 8.10 -0.20 -2.77
CA LEU A 13 6.67 -0.48 -2.61
C LEU A 13 6.04 -1.31 -3.74
N LEU A 14 6.65 -1.32 -4.93
CA LEU A 14 6.24 -2.20 -6.02
C LEU A 14 6.74 -3.65 -5.84
N VAL A 15 7.52 -3.94 -4.80
CA VAL A 15 8.12 -5.26 -4.54
C VAL A 15 7.31 -6.07 -3.52
N ALA A 16 6.54 -5.44 -2.62
CA ALA A 16 5.85 -6.13 -1.52
C ALA A 16 4.73 -7.12 -1.94
N GLY A 17 4.35 -7.18 -3.22
CA GLY A 17 3.43 -8.19 -3.78
C GLY A 17 3.98 -8.95 -5.00
N ALA A 18 5.20 -8.66 -5.43
CA ALA A 18 5.74 -9.14 -6.71
C ALA A 18 6.50 -10.47 -6.62
N ALA A 19 6.76 -11.00 -5.41
CA ALA A 19 7.51 -12.25 -5.24
C ALA A 19 6.87 -13.46 -5.94
N ASN A 20 5.56 -13.42 -6.24
CA ASN A 20 4.82 -14.45 -6.98
C ASN A 20 4.08 -13.90 -8.22
N ALA A 21 4.46 -12.72 -8.72
CA ALA A 21 3.84 -12.17 -9.93
C ALA A 21 4.36 -12.89 -11.18
N ALA A 22 3.47 -13.23 -12.10
CA ALA A 22 3.80 -13.80 -13.40
C ALA A 22 3.78 -12.71 -14.47
N GLU A 23 4.91 -12.49 -15.13
CA GLU A 23 4.97 -11.65 -16.33
C GLU A 23 4.23 -12.37 -17.47
N ILE A 24 3.05 -11.86 -17.83
CA ILE A 24 2.19 -12.48 -18.86
C ILE A 24 2.29 -11.76 -20.21
N TYR A 25 2.86 -10.55 -20.22
CA TYR A 25 3.08 -9.77 -21.43
C TYR A 25 4.32 -8.89 -21.28
N ASN A 26 5.18 -8.93 -22.30
CA ASN A 26 6.33 -8.05 -22.40
C ASN A 26 6.68 -7.83 -23.87
N LYS A 27 6.23 -6.71 -24.42
CA LYS A 27 6.46 -6.37 -25.82
C LYS A 27 6.38 -4.86 -26.04
N ASP A 28 7.23 -4.35 -26.93
CA ASP A 28 7.23 -2.95 -27.39
C ASP A 28 7.30 -1.94 -26.23
N GLY A 29 8.13 -2.22 -25.21
CA GLY A 29 8.29 -1.36 -24.04
C GLY A 29 7.13 -1.40 -23.05
N ASN A 30 6.16 -2.29 -23.25
CA ASN A 30 5.03 -2.50 -22.34
C ASN A 30 5.16 -3.84 -21.63
N LYS A 31 5.01 -3.83 -20.32
CA LYS A 31 5.03 -4.99 -19.45
C LYS A 31 3.73 -5.09 -18.67
N VAL A 32 3.18 -6.30 -18.57
CA VAL A 32 2.02 -6.60 -17.73
C VAL A 32 2.32 -7.84 -16.89
N ASP A 33 2.29 -7.63 -15.58
CA ASP A 33 2.36 -8.66 -14.57
C ASP A 33 0.94 -8.99 -14.07
N PHE A 34 0.60 -10.27 -14.06
CA PHE A 34 -0.57 -10.78 -13.37
C PHE A 34 -0.11 -11.44 -12.08
N TYR A 35 -0.77 -11.12 -10.97
CA TYR A 35 -0.43 -11.70 -9.67
C TYR A 35 -1.69 -12.06 -8.91
N GLY A 36 -1.55 -12.93 -7.91
CA GLY A 36 -2.65 -13.32 -7.07
C GLY A 36 -2.26 -14.40 -6.06
N LYS A 37 -3.23 -14.78 -5.25
CA LYS A 37 -3.16 -15.90 -4.31
C LYS A 37 -4.56 -16.44 -4.03
N MET A 38 -4.63 -17.72 -3.71
CA MET A 38 -5.81 -18.37 -3.15
C MET A 38 -5.41 -18.87 -1.77
N VAL A 39 -6.16 -18.47 -0.75
CA VAL A 39 -5.85 -18.78 0.65
C VAL A 39 -7.02 -19.56 1.21
N GLY A 40 -6.79 -20.84 1.51
CA GLY A 40 -7.69 -21.63 2.34
C GLY A 40 -7.35 -21.32 3.80
N GLU A 41 -8.31 -20.74 4.52
CA GLU A 41 -8.07 -20.19 5.84
C GLU A 41 -9.21 -20.53 6.79
N ARG A 42 -8.85 -20.97 8.01
CA ARG A 42 -9.81 -21.14 9.08
C ARG A 42 -9.25 -20.54 10.35
N ILE A 43 -10.03 -19.65 10.96
CA ILE A 43 -9.71 -19.08 12.26
C ILE A 43 -10.14 -20.07 13.34
N TRP A 44 -9.24 -20.32 14.28
CA TRP A 44 -9.52 -21.03 15.52
C TRP A 44 -9.25 -20.10 16.71
N SER A 45 -10.32 -19.72 17.38
CA SER A 45 -10.36 -18.82 18.53
C SER A 45 -11.18 -19.45 19.65
N ASN A 46 -10.77 -19.19 20.90
CA ASN A 46 -11.48 -19.57 22.13
C ASN A 46 -11.58 -18.35 23.05
N THR A 47 -11.85 -17.19 22.44
CA THR A 47 -12.02 -15.89 23.10
C THR A 47 -13.37 -15.77 23.80
N ASP A 48 -14.31 -16.67 23.52
CA ASP A 48 -15.60 -16.75 24.18
C ASP A 48 -16.08 -18.20 24.40
N ASP A 49 -17.10 -18.37 25.26
CA ASP A 49 -17.62 -19.68 25.67
C ASP A 49 -18.28 -20.48 24.52
N ASN A 50 -18.61 -19.81 23.40
CA ASN A 50 -19.29 -20.42 22.26
C ASN A 50 -18.36 -20.68 21.07
N ASN A 51 -17.08 -20.34 21.18
CA ASN A 51 -16.13 -20.25 20.08
C ASN A 51 -16.73 -19.56 18.84
N SER A 52 -17.44 -18.45 19.04
CA SER A 52 -18.24 -17.83 17.96
C SER A 52 -17.38 -17.26 16.83
N GLU A 53 -16.10 -17.00 17.10
CA GLU A 53 -15.10 -16.53 16.16
C GLU A 53 -14.44 -17.67 15.35
N ASN A 54 -14.84 -18.93 15.55
CA ASN A 54 -14.38 -20.06 14.73
C ASN A 54 -15.06 -20.10 13.36
N GLU A 55 -14.49 -19.40 12.40
CA GLU A 55 -15.05 -19.32 11.05
C GLU A 55 -14.06 -19.70 9.95
N ASP A 56 -14.63 -20.14 8.82
CA ASP A 56 -13.89 -20.16 7.56
C ASP A 56 -13.71 -18.69 7.11
N THR A 57 -12.49 -18.33 6.75
CA THR A 57 -12.15 -17.00 6.24
C THR A 57 -11.47 -17.08 4.88
N SER A 58 -11.56 -18.23 4.21
CA SER A 58 -10.97 -18.48 2.89
C SER A 58 -11.30 -17.37 1.89
N TYR A 59 -10.28 -16.96 1.12
CA TYR A 59 -10.39 -15.87 0.16
C TYR A 59 -9.41 -16.04 -1.01
N ALA A 60 -9.69 -15.34 -2.10
CA ALA A 60 -8.77 -15.18 -3.22
C ALA A 60 -8.48 -13.72 -3.48
N ARG A 61 -7.27 -13.43 -3.95
CA ARG A 61 -6.86 -12.11 -4.45
C ARG A 61 -6.23 -12.26 -5.81
N PHE A 62 -6.49 -11.32 -6.68
CA PHE A 62 -5.80 -11.20 -7.96
C PHE A 62 -5.61 -9.73 -8.30
N GLY A 63 -4.65 -9.47 -9.16
CA GLY A 63 -4.34 -8.14 -9.59
C GLY A 63 -3.50 -8.13 -10.86
N VAL A 64 -3.44 -6.94 -11.43
CA VAL A 64 -2.62 -6.65 -12.61
C VAL A 64 -1.77 -5.43 -12.29
N LYS A 65 -0.51 -5.50 -12.67
CA LYS A 65 0.41 -4.37 -12.65
C LYS A 65 0.93 -4.16 -14.06
N GLY A 66 0.72 -2.97 -14.60
CA GLY A 66 1.18 -2.59 -15.94
C GLY A 66 2.23 -1.49 -15.85
N GLU A 67 3.26 -1.60 -16.68
CA GLU A 67 4.28 -0.57 -16.87
C GLU A 67 4.52 -0.34 -18.37
N THR A 68 4.63 0.92 -18.78
CA THR A 68 4.91 1.31 -20.17
C THR A 68 6.08 2.29 -20.19
N GLN A 69 7.13 1.94 -20.92
CA GLN A 69 8.26 2.84 -21.14
C GLN A 69 7.87 3.85 -22.22
N ILE A 70 7.60 5.10 -21.83
CA ILE A 70 7.18 6.18 -22.73
C ILE A 70 8.41 6.80 -23.40
N THR A 71 9.44 7.10 -22.62
CA THR A 71 10.74 7.55 -23.10
C THR A 71 11.87 6.84 -22.33
N SER A 72 13.13 7.20 -22.59
CA SER A 72 14.25 6.73 -21.76
C SER A 72 14.17 7.19 -20.31
N GLU A 73 13.39 8.24 -20.01
CA GLU A 73 13.33 8.88 -18.69
C GLU A 73 11.95 8.80 -18.04
N LEU A 74 10.89 8.57 -18.83
CA LEU A 74 9.51 8.60 -18.39
C LEU A 74 8.87 7.22 -18.55
N THR A 75 8.36 6.69 -17.44
CA THR A 75 7.60 5.44 -17.38
C THR A 75 6.20 5.71 -16.87
N GLY A 76 5.18 5.24 -17.59
CA GLY A 76 3.83 5.16 -17.09
C GLY A 76 3.57 3.84 -16.38
N PHE A 77 2.78 3.85 -15.32
CA PHE A 77 2.43 2.63 -14.60
C PHE A 77 1.00 2.68 -14.07
N GLY A 78 0.46 1.51 -13.77
CA GLY A 78 -0.82 1.36 -13.11
C GLY A 78 -0.94 0.01 -12.42
N GLN A 79 -1.80 -0.03 -11.40
CA GLN A 79 -2.04 -1.25 -10.64
C GLN A 79 -3.52 -1.37 -10.28
N PHE A 80 -4.02 -2.59 -10.40
CA PHE A 80 -5.34 -3.02 -9.95
C PHE A 80 -5.16 -4.24 -9.03
N GLU A 81 -5.89 -4.27 -7.91
CA GLU A 81 -5.96 -5.41 -7.00
C GLU A 81 -7.40 -5.61 -6.50
N TYR A 82 -7.88 -6.85 -6.58
CA TYR A 82 -9.22 -7.25 -6.19
C TYR A 82 -9.19 -8.40 -5.19
N ASN A 83 -10.12 -8.37 -4.23
CA ASN A 83 -10.31 -9.42 -3.24
C ASN A 83 -11.70 -10.02 -3.34
N LEU A 84 -11.74 -11.35 -3.37
CA LEU A 84 -12.93 -12.19 -3.39
C LEU A 84 -12.96 -13.02 -2.11
N ASP A 85 -13.94 -12.79 -1.23
CA ASP A 85 -14.16 -13.70 -0.11
C ASP A 85 -14.79 -15.01 -0.65
N ALA A 86 -14.44 -16.15 -0.04
CA ALA A 86 -14.86 -17.48 -0.51
C ALA A 86 -15.35 -18.38 0.63
N SER A 87 -15.74 -17.78 1.76
CA SER A 87 -16.12 -18.50 2.98
C SER A 87 -17.62 -18.50 3.29
N LYS A 88 -18.44 -17.89 2.42
CA LYS A 88 -19.90 -17.84 2.58
C LYS A 88 -20.63 -18.51 1.41
N PRO A 89 -21.92 -18.88 1.58
CA PRO A 89 -22.73 -19.36 0.48
C PRO A 89 -22.78 -18.36 -0.69
N GLU A 90 -23.02 -18.90 -1.88
CA GLU A 90 -23.14 -18.10 -3.10
C GLU A 90 -24.14 -16.95 -2.92
N GLY A 91 -23.76 -15.77 -3.43
CA GLY A 91 -24.54 -14.53 -3.27
C GLY A 91 -24.35 -13.80 -1.92
N SER A 92 -23.59 -14.37 -0.98
CA SER A 92 -23.33 -13.76 0.34
C SER A 92 -21.86 -13.38 0.58
N ASN A 93 -20.96 -13.76 -0.33
CA ASN A 93 -19.56 -13.35 -0.29
C ASN A 93 -19.43 -11.85 -0.54
N GLN A 94 -18.45 -11.22 0.12
CA GLN A 94 -18.12 -9.83 -0.16
C GLN A 94 -16.96 -9.75 -1.14
N GLU A 95 -16.97 -8.70 -1.95
CA GLU A 95 -15.92 -8.41 -2.89
C GLU A 95 -15.50 -6.96 -2.76
N LYS A 96 -14.21 -6.69 -2.96
CA LYS A 96 -13.66 -5.34 -2.76
C LYS A 96 -12.44 -5.11 -3.64
N THR A 97 -12.45 -3.97 -4.33
CA THR A 97 -11.25 -3.41 -4.96
C THR A 97 -10.35 -2.85 -3.88
N ARG A 98 -9.13 -3.38 -3.78
CA ARG A 98 -8.14 -2.99 -2.78
C ARG A 98 -7.27 -1.85 -3.27
N LEU A 99 -6.78 -1.94 -4.50
CA LEU A 99 -5.92 -0.92 -5.14
C LEU A 99 -6.42 -0.66 -6.56
N THR A 100 -6.49 0.60 -6.95
CA THR A 100 -6.71 1.03 -8.35
C THR A 100 -6.11 2.42 -8.51
N PHE A 101 -4.93 2.50 -9.09
CA PHE A 101 -4.26 3.77 -9.32
C PHE A 101 -3.40 3.71 -10.59
N ALA A 102 -3.07 4.89 -11.10
CA ALA A 102 -2.15 5.07 -12.21
C ALA A 102 -1.20 6.23 -11.91
N GLY A 103 -0.03 6.21 -12.53
CA GLY A 103 1.00 7.20 -12.28
C GLY A 103 2.07 7.26 -13.35
N LEU A 104 2.97 8.22 -13.14
CA LEU A 104 4.14 8.47 -13.95
C LEU A 104 5.38 8.49 -13.06
N LYS A 105 6.47 7.90 -13.53
CA LYS A 105 7.80 7.99 -12.93
C LYS A 105 8.74 8.67 -13.89
N TYR A 106 9.47 9.69 -13.42
CA TYR A 106 10.47 10.40 -14.20
C TYR A 106 11.85 10.23 -13.56
N ASN A 107 12.69 9.32 -14.09
CA ASN A 107 14.04 9.04 -13.61
C ASN A 107 14.17 9.12 -12.06
N GLU A 108 15.11 9.95 -11.59
CA GLU A 108 15.43 10.27 -10.20
C GLU A 108 14.59 11.42 -9.66
N LEU A 109 13.81 12.13 -10.51
CA LEU A 109 12.88 13.15 -10.05
C LEU A 109 11.73 12.56 -9.25
N GLY A 110 11.48 11.25 -9.36
CA GLY A 110 10.51 10.53 -8.55
C GLY A 110 9.27 10.11 -9.33
N SER A 111 8.22 9.77 -8.61
CA SER A 111 6.96 9.29 -9.16
C SER A 111 5.77 10.01 -8.57
N PHE A 112 4.73 10.18 -9.40
CA PHE A 112 3.44 10.69 -8.99
C PHE A 112 2.35 9.71 -9.40
N ASP A 113 1.44 9.38 -8.49
CA ASP A 113 0.27 8.54 -8.74
C ASP A 113 -1.00 9.12 -8.14
N TYR A 114 -2.14 8.76 -8.74
CA TYR A 114 -3.47 9.13 -8.24
C TYR A 114 -4.43 7.94 -8.31
N GLY A 115 -5.24 7.77 -7.26
CA GLY A 115 -6.33 6.79 -7.24
C GLY A 115 -6.66 6.25 -5.85
N ARG A 116 -7.01 4.96 -5.79
CA ARG A 116 -7.10 4.18 -4.55
C ARG A 116 -5.76 3.52 -4.31
N ASN A 117 -5.00 4.05 -3.36
CA ASN A 117 -3.66 3.56 -3.00
C ASN A 117 -3.51 3.52 -1.48
N TYR A 118 -2.36 3.04 -0.99
CA TYR A 118 -1.98 3.17 0.42
C TYR A 118 -1.74 4.64 0.79
N GLY A 119 -2.24 5.03 1.95
CA GLY A 119 -1.92 6.30 2.56
C GLY A 119 -0.46 6.32 3.04
N VAL A 120 0.20 7.48 2.97
CA VAL A 120 1.64 7.59 3.26
C VAL A 120 1.98 7.29 4.73
N ALA A 121 1.04 7.43 5.66
CA ALA A 121 1.26 7.00 7.05
C ALA A 121 1.59 5.50 7.13
N TYR A 122 1.04 4.68 6.22
CA TYR A 122 1.29 3.26 6.17
C TYR A 122 2.75 2.90 5.83
N ASP A 123 3.55 3.82 5.29
CA ASP A 123 4.99 3.60 5.08
C ASP A 123 5.70 3.24 6.41
N ALA A 124 5.23 3.79 7.53
CA ALA A 124 5.73 3.44 8.87
C ALA A 124 5.10 2.15 9.41
N ALA A 125 3.79 1.95 9.24
CA ALA A 125 3.09 0.74 9.72
C ALA A 125 3.61 -0.54 9.04
N ALA A 126 3.99 -0.44 7.76
CA ALA A 126 4.48 -1.53 6.94
C ALA A 126 5.74 -2.22 7.51
N TYR A 127 6.53 -1.53 8.35
CA TYR A 127 7.69 -2.14 9.02
C TYR A 127 7.30 -3.26 9.98
N THR A 128 6.08 -3.24 10.52
CA THR A 128 5.59 -4.21 11.51
C THR A 128 4.46 -5.10 10.99
N ASP A 129 3.86 -4.76 9.85
CA ASP A 129 2.78 -5.52 9.21
C ASP A 129 3.34 -6.67 8.34
N MET A 130 4.10 -7.56 9.00
CA MET A 130 4.85 -8.66 8.37
C MET A 130 4.50 -10.03 8.96
N LEU A 131 3.44 -10.08 9.76
CA LEU A 131 2.94 -11.30 10.40
C LEU A 131 2.16 -12.16 9.38
N VAL A 132 1.91 -13.41 9.75
CA VAL A 132 1.36 -14.43 8.84
C VAL A 132 -0.10 -14.17 8.47
N GLU A 133 -0.89 -13.58 9.38
CA GLU A 133 -2.32 -13.31 9.15
C GLU A 133 -2.79 -12.05 9.89
N TRP A 134 -2.67 -12.05 11.22
CA TRP A 134 -2.95 -10.90 12.07
C TRP A 134 -1.81 -9.91 12.04
N GLY A 135 -2.03 -8.60 12.17
CA GLY A 135 -0.94 -7.63 12.22
C GLY A 135 -1.30 -6.31 11.58
N GLY A 136 -0.56 -5.26 11.89
CA GLY A 136 -0.83 -3.91 11.38
C GLY A 136 -2.08 -3.22 11.95
N ASP A 137 -2.98 -3.96 12.62
CA ASP A 137 -4.33 -3.50 12.97
C ASP A 137 -4.40 -2.47 14.13
N SER A 138 -3.28 -2.16 14.79
CA SER A 138 -3.27 -1.25 15.95
C SER A 138 -3.80 0.16 15.64
N TRP A 139 -3.54 0.66 14.44
CA TRP A 139 -4.00 1.97 13.97
C TRP A 139 -4.14 2.06 12.44
N ALA A 140 -3.45 1.19 11.69
CA ALA A 140 -3.57 1.10 10.24
C ALA A 140 -4.83 0.33 9.88
N SER A 141 -5.69 0.95 9.06
CA SER A 141 -6.92 0.33 8.59
C SER A 141 -7.34 0.90 7.24
N ALA A 142 -8.11 0.11 6.49
CA ALA A 142 -8.65 0.56 5.21
C ALA A 142 -9.75 1.60 5.41
N ASP A 143 -9.75 2.62 4.55
CA ASP A 143 -10.72 3.73 4.56
C ASP A 143 -10.73 4.53 5.88
N ASN A 144 -9.65 4.48 6.65
CA ASN A 144 -9.43 5.31 7.84
C ASN A 144 -8.40 6.41 7.53
N PHE A 145 -8.88 7.52 6.98
CA PHE A 145 -8.03 8.62 6.47
C PHE A 145 -6.91 8.10 5.55
N MET A 146 -5.64 8.34 5.88
CA MET A 146 -4.43 7.88 5.17
C MET A 146 -3.64 6.84 5.97
N ASN A 147 -4.28 6.11 6.90
CA ASN A 147 -3.61 5.13 7.78
C ASN A 147 -3.38 3.77 7.10
N GLY A 148 -4.05 3.52 5.98
CA GLY A 148 -3.97 2.29 5.20
C GLY A 148 -4.44 2.55 3.77
N ARG A 149 -5.06 1.58 3.11
CA ARG A 149 -5.64 1.78 1.76
C ARG A 149 -6.80 2.77 1.81
N THR A 150 -6.82 3.74 0.91
CA THR A 150 -7.85 4.79 0.90
C THR A 150 -8.14 5.34 -0.50
N ASN A 151 -9.20 6.11 -0.67
CA ASN A 151 -9.61 6.66 -1.96
C ASN A 151 -9.13 8.10 -2.18
N GLY A 152 -8.84 8.44 -3.44
CA GLY A 152 -8.67 9.83 -3.89
C GLY A 152 -7.39 10.46 -3.37
N VAL A 153 -6.32 9.67 -3.31
CA VAL A 153 -4.99 10.15 -2.90
C VAL A 153 -4.15 10.48 -4.12
N ALA A 154 -3.50 11.64 -4.08
CA ALA A 154 -2.44 12.05 -4.98
C ALA A 154 -1.12 11.92 -4.22
N THR A 155 -0.24 11.02 -4.66
CA THR A 155 0.98 10.68 -3.93
C THR A 155 2.19 11.00 -4.80
N TYR A 156 3.10 11.80 -4.26
CA TYR A 156 4.44 11.98 -4.81
C TYR A 156 5.45 11.22 -3.94
N ARG A 157 6.33 10.46 -4.58
CA ARG A 157 7.40 9.71 -3.92
C ARG A 157 8.73 9.99 -4.61
N ASN A 158 9.78 10.08 -3.83
CA ASN A 158 11.14 10.19 -4.32
C ASN A 158 12.03 9.19 -3.60
N SER A 159 12.91 8.56 -4.36
CA SER A 159 13.90 7.63 -3.84
C SER A 159 15.29 8.23 -3.97
N ASP A 160 16.15 7.92 -3.00
CA ASP A 160 17.54 8.36 -2.90
C ASP A 160 17.73 9.89 -2.97
N PHE A 161 16.72 10.63 -2.49
CA PHE A 161 16.66 12.09 -2.49
C PHE A 161 17.18 12.72 -3.79
N PHE A 162 16.54 12.40 -4.91
CA PHE A 162 16.93 12.85 -6.25
C PHE A 162 18.31 12.36 -6.71
N GLY A 163 18.75 11.20 -6.21
CA GLY A 163 20.09 10.66 -6.46
C GLY A 163 21.20 11.33 -5.64
N LEU A 164 20.85 12.15 -4.64
CA LEU A 164 21.83 12.88 -3.82
C LEU A 164 22.21 12.13 -2.54
N VAL A 165 21.30 11.31 -2.00
CA VAL A 165 21.51 10.60 -0.74
C VAL A 165 20.94 9.18 -0.85
N ASP A 166 21.82 8.23 -1.12
CA ASP A 166 21.47 6.81 -1.19
C ASP A 166 20.74 6.35 0.08
N GLY A 167 19.62 5.67 -0.10
CA GLY A 167 18.79 5.11 0.96
C GLY A 167 17.82 6.09 1.60
N LEU A 168 17.88 7.40 1.30
CA LEU A 168 16.94 8.41 1.81
C LEU A 168 15.75 8.58 0.86
N ASN A 169 14.60 8.11 1.30
CA ASN A 169 13.33 8.20 0.59
C ASN A 169 12.39 9.20 1.28
N PHE A 170 11.52 9.84 0.51
CA PHE A 170 10.42 10.61 1.09
C PHE A 170 9.16 10.52 0.24
N ALA A 171 8.02 10.76 0.88
CA ALA A 171 6.74 10.88 0.21
C ALA A 171 5.94 12.06 0.75
N VAL A 172 5.16 12.67 -0.13
CA VAL A 172 4.13 13.66 0.22
C VAL A 172 2.83 13.23 -0.45
N GLN A 173 1.73 13.32 0.28
CA GLN A 173 0.42 12.89 -0.21
C GLN A 173 -0.63 13.91 0.13
N TYR A 174 -1.59 14.08 -0.78
CA TYR A 174 -2.84 14.79 -0.55
C TYR A 174 -3.99 13.81 -0.70
N GLN A 175 -4.98 13.89 0.19
CA GLN A 175 -6.22 13.14 0.11
C GLN A 175 -7.39 14.10 -0.05
N GLY A 176 -8.21 13.89 -1.08
CA GLY A 176 -9.46 14.63 -1.26
C GLY A 176 -10.57 14.16 -0.31
N LYS A 177 -11.47 15.08 0.05
CA LYS A 177 -12.64 14.81 0.88
C LYS A 177 -13.54 13.70 0.31
N ASN A 178 -13.97 12.82 1.19
CA ASN A 178 -14.88 11.71 0.92
C ASN A 178 -15.99 11.64 1.98
N SER A 179 -17.21 12.08 1.66
CA SER A 179 -18.32 12.16 2.64
C SER A 179 -19.57 11.33 2.32
N ASN A 180 -19.73 10.80 1.11
CA ASN A 180 -20.93 10.03 0.72
C ASN A 180 -20.78 8.53 1.06
N ARG A 181 -20.54 8.22 2.33
CA ARG A 181 -20.24 6.85 2.83
C ARG A 181 -20.48 6.78 4.35
N GLY A 182 -20.43 5.59 4.94
CA GLY A 182 -20.59 5.45 6.40
C GLY A 182 -19.57 6.29 7.17
N VAL A 183 -19.99 6.90 8.29
CA VAL A 183 -19.24 7.92 9.07
C VAL A 183 -17.81 7.49 9.41
N THR A 184 -17.60 6.22 9.75
CA THR A 184 -16.28 5.66 10.10
C THR A 184 -15.33 5.53 8.91
N LYS A 185 -15.84 5.67 7.68
CA LYS A 185 -15.05 5.61 6.43
C LYS A 185 -14.94 6.96 5.72
N GLN A 186 -15.50 8.02 6.31
CA GLN A 186 -15.41 9.38 5.76
C GLN A 186 -14.05 10.01 6.07
N ASN A 187 -13.67 11.01 5.28
CA ASN A 187 -12.54 11.89 5.56
C ASN A 187 -12.81 13.28 4.94
N GLY A 188 -12.28 14.33 5.55
CA GLY A 188 -12.11 15.65 4.91
C GLY A 188 -10.88 15.68 4.02
N ASP A 189 -10.54 16.87 3.53
CA ASP A 189 -9.27 17.07 2.82
C ASP A 189 -8.10 16.90 3.81
N GLY A 190 -6.95 16.41 3.34
CA GLY A 190 -5.81 16.15 4.21
C GLY A 190 -4.50 15.97 3.48
N TYR A 191 -3.41 15.99 4.25
CA TYR A 191 -2.06 15.78 3.75
C TYR A 191 -1.25 14.85 4.65
N ALA A 192 -0.29 14.15 4.06
CA ALA A 192 0.62 13.27 4.76
C ALA A 192 2.05 13.37 4.22
N LEU A 193 3.01 13.04 5.07
CA LEU A 193 4.45 13.05 4.83
C LEU A 193 5.04 11.75 5.37
N SER A 194 6.00 11.17 4.66
CA SER A 194 6.92 10.18 5.22
C SER A 194 8.37 10.49 4.82
N VAL A 195 9.30 10.10 5.70
CA VAL A 195 10.73 10.06 5.44
C VAL A 195 11.23 8.71 5.92
N ASP A 196 11.93 7.98 5.06
CA ASP A 196 12.46 6.64 5.29
C ASP A 196 13.95 6.63 4.93
N TYR A 197 14.80 6.13 5.82
CA TYR A 197 16.23 6.03 5.62
C TYR A 197 16.72 4.60 5.87
N ASN A 198 17.31 3.98 4.84
CA ASN A 198 17.87 2.64 4.93
C ASN A 198 19.40 2.69 4.82
N ILE A 199 20.08 2.09 5.78
CA ILE A 199 21.54 2.03 5.85
C ILE A 199 21.98 0.70 6.45
N GLU A 200 22.83 -0.03 5.73
CA GLU A 200 23.48 -1.26 6.23
C GLU A 200 22.51 -2.29 6.87
N GLY A 201 21.34 -2.50 6.26
CA GLY A 201 20.31 -3.43 6.75
C GLY A 201 19.42 -2.86 7.86
N PHE A 202 19.75 -1.70 8.42
CA PHE A 202 18.83 -0.93 9.26
C PHE A 202 17.93 -0.06 8.40
N GLY A 203 16.68 0.07 8.81
CA GLY A 203 15.73 1.03 8.26
C GLY A 203 15.11 1.86 9.38
N PHE A 204 14.88 3.15 9.12
CA PHE A 204 14.18 4.06 10.02
C PHE A 204 13.18 4.86 9.23
N VAL A 205 11.93 4.91 9.70
CA VAL A 205 10.86 5.64 9.02
C VAL A 205 10.08 6.47 10.01
N GLY A 206 9.79 7.71 9.61
CA GLY A 206 8.84 8.58 10.28
C GLY A 206 7.75 9.01 9.32
N ALA A 207 6.50 8.98 9.79
CA ALA A 207 5.36 9.43 9.02
C ALA A 207 4.43 10.30 9.87
N TYR A 208 3.79 11.27 9.22
CA TYR A 208 2.77 12.15 9.80
C TYR A 208 1.63 12.31 8.79
N SER A 209 0.40 12.38 9.28
CA SER A 209 -0.78 12.66 8.48
C SER A 209 -1.75 13.51 9.28
N LYS A 210 -2.39 14.47 8.60
CA LYS A 210 -3.46 15.31 9.13
C LYS A 210 -4.57 15.46 8.09
N SER A 211 -5.80 15.30 8.54
CA SER A 211 -6.98 15.54 7.72
C SER A 211 -8.05 16.27 8.52
N ASP A 212 -8.85 17.07 7.83
CA ASP A 212 -10.11 17.55 8.39
C ASP A 212 -11.05 16.35 8.64
N ARG A 213 -11.83 16.40 9.71
CA ARG A 213 -12.97 15.51 9.94
C ARG A 213 -14.17 16.09 9.22
N THR A 214 -15.04 15.23 8.68
CA THR A 214 -16.30 15.73 8.11
C THR A 214 -17.21 16.28 9.21
N ASN A 215 -18.17 17.14 8.87
CA ASN A 215 -19.15 17.66 9.84
C ASN A 215 -19.92 16.53 10.55
N GLU A 216 -20.17 15.41 9.86
CA GLU A 216 -20.87 14.26 10.45
C GLU A 216 -19.97 13.53 11.47
N GLN A 217 -18.67 13.41 11.19
CA GLN A 217 -17.70 12.88 12.15
C GLN A 217 -17.51 13.82 13.35
N ALA A 218 -17.29 15.11 13.09
CA ALA A 218 -17.06 16.12 14.12
C ALA A 218 -18.31 16.40 14.99
N GLY A 219 -19.48 15.89 14.60
CA GLY A 219 -20.71 15.97 15.39
C GLY A 219 -20.61 15.32 16.78
N ASP A 220 -19.60 14.48 17.02
CA ASP A 220 -19.29 13.91 18.33
C ASP A 220 -18.63 14.90 19.31
N GLY A 221 -18.16 16.06 18.84
CA GLY A 221 -17.52 17.08 19.66
C GLY A 221 -16.06 16.79 20.04
N TYR A 222 -15.42 15.76 19.45
CA TYR A 222 -14.02 15.40 19.74
C TYR A 222 -12.99 16.10 18.84
N GLY A 223 -13.35 17.26 18.29
CA GLY A 223 -12.48 18.11 17.48
C GLY A 223 -12.68 17.95 15.97
N ASP A 224 -12.14 18.89 15.21
CA ASP A 224 -12.38 19.03 13.77
C ASP A 224 -11.30 18.37 12.89
N ASN A 225 -10.23 17.85 13.50
CA ASN A 225 -9.10 17.27 12.78
C ASN A 225 -8.80 15.85 13.27
N ALA A 226 -8.31 15.01 12.37
CA ALA A 226 -7.71 13.72 12.68
C ALA A 226 -6.22 13.78 12.35
N GLU A 227 -5.39 13.36 13.29
CA GLU A 227 -3.93 13.37 13.14
C GLU A 227 -3.34 12.02 13.55
N VAL A 228 -2.32 11.58 12.82
CA VAL A 228 -1.52 10.41 13.19
C VAL A 228 -0.06 10.67 12.90
N TRP A 229 0.80 10.17 13.76
CA TRP A 229 2.24 10.07 13.50
C TRP A 229 2.74 8.71 13.96
N SER A 230 3.79 8.24 13.29
CA SER A 230 4.43 6.97 13.62
C SER A 230 5.93 7.06 13.36
N LEU A 231 6.70 6.45 14.24
CA LEU A 231 8.12 6.21 14.09
C LEU A 231 8.34 4.70 14.16
N ALA A 232 9.05 4.15 13.18
CA ALA A 232 9.41 2.74 13.18
C ALA A 232 10.87 2.55 12.80
N ALA A 233 11.45 1.47 13.31
CA ALA A 233 12.79 1.02 12.95
C ALA A 233 12.74 -0.48 12.67
N LYS A 234 13.56 -0.93 11.73
CA LYS A 234 13.73 -2.35 11.42
C LYS A 234 15.20 -2.69 11.26
N TYR A 235 15.49 -3.96 11.43
CA TYR A 235 16.74 -4.56 10.99
C TYR A 235 16.39 -5.75 10.10
N ASP A 236 16.75 -5.65 8.83
CA ASP A 236 16.53 -6.66 7.80
C ASP A 236 17.86 -6.88 7.07
N ALA A 237 18.64 -7.80 7.61
CA ALA A 237 19.92 -8.22 7.06
C ALA A 237 20.07 -9.73 7.24
N ASN A 238 21.06 -10.30 6.53
CA ASN A 238 21.36 -11.73 6.60
C ASN A 238 20.22 -12.64 6.10
N ASN A 239 19.53 -12.27 5.02
CA ASN A 239 18.66 -13.19 4.30
C ASN A 239 19.47 -14.32 3.67
N SER A 240 19.79 -15.33 4.47
CA SER A 240 20.23 -16.65 4.03
C SER A 240 19.02 -17.44 3.55
N MET A 241 18.49 -17.08 2.38
CA MET A 241 17.80 -18.04 1.53
C MET A 241 18.83 -18.54 0.53
N GLN A 242 19.59 -19.55 0.97
CA GLN A 242 20.32 -20.44 0.07
C GLN A 242 19.32 -21.39 -0.60
N GLN A 243 19.47 -21.51 -1.92
CA GLN A 243 18.86 -22.44 -2.88
C GLN A 243 17.51 -22.06 -3.47
#